data_AF-A0A5X1TJM0-F1
#
_entry.id   AF-A0A5X1TJM0-F1
#
_cell.length_a   1.000
_cell.length_b   1.000
_cell.length_c   1.000
_cell.angle_alpha   90.00
_cell.angle_beta   90.00
_cell.angle_gamma   90.00
#
_symmetry.space_group_name_H-M   'P 1'
#
loop_
_entity.id
_entity.type
_entity.pdbx_description
1 polymer ?
#
loop_
_entity_poly.entity_id
_entity_poly.type
_entity_poly.pdbx_seq_one_letter_code
_entity_poly.pdbx_strand_id
1 'polypeptide(L)' 'MCTKAEKYIEWVKRVQNNNVALTAFNCPKCKEQIMTQCSPENEVWDSFACCPWCSAVFFKQVKGAKVKSSAVIQNQ' A
#
# COMPACT_ATOMS: atom_id res chain seq x y z
N MET A 1 -4.55 14.88 1.57
CA MET A 1 -4.04 14.62 2.92
C MET A 1 -3.68 13.14 3.03
N CYS A 2 -2.47 12.80 3.48
CA CYS A 2 -2.07 11.40 3.64
C CYS A 2 -2.78 10.74 4.83
N THR A 3 -3.06 9.44 4.72
CA THR A 3 -3.73 8.65 5.76
C THR A 3 -2.85 8.57 7.01
N LYS A 4 -3.41 8.92 8.19
CA LYS A 4 -2.73 8.72 9.48
C LYS A 4 -2.53 7.23 9.77
N ALA A 5 -1.47 6.87 10.48
CA ALA A 5 -1.15 5.49 10.86
C ALA A 5 -2.32 4.76 11.54
N GLU A 6 -3.03 5.43 12.46
CA GLU A 6 -4.19 4.88 13.18
C GLU A 6 -5.28 4.40 12.21
N LYS A 7 -5.69 5.26 11.27
CA LYS A 7 -6.71 4.93 10.26
C LYS A 7 -6.27 3.79 9.35
N TYR A 8 -4.98 3.72 9.03
CA TYR A 8 -4.42 2.61 8.26
C TYR A 8 -4.51 1.29 9.06
N ILE A 9 -4.14 1.29 10.33
CA ILE A 9 -4.22 0.11 11.21
C ILE A 9 -5.66 -0.37 11.37
N GLU A 10 -6.61 0.55 11.56
CA GLU A 10 -8.05 0.24 11.59
C GLU A 10 -8.53 -0.40 10.28
N TRP A 11 -8.09 0.15 9.15
CA TRP A 11 -8.40 -0.41 7.84
C TRP A 11 -7.84 -1.83 7.68
N VAL A 12 -6.58 -2.08 8.06
CA VAL A 12 -5.97 -3.42 8.00
C VAL A 12 -6.80 -4.41 8.80
N LYS A 13 -7.12 -4.09 10.07
CA LYS A 13 -7.91 -4.97 10.94
C LYS A 13 -9.28 -5.28 10.33
N ARG A 14 -9.99 -4.27 9.83
CA ARG A 14 -11.30 -4.43 9.22
C ARG A 14 -11.25 -5.34 7.98
N VAL A 15 -10.24 -5.16 7.13
CA VAL A 15 -10.09 -5.92 5.89
C VAL A 15 -9.71 -7.38 6.18
N GLN A 16 -8.86 -7.63 7.18
CA GLN A 16 -8.55 -8.97 7.67
C GLN A 16 -9.78 -9.68 8.25
N ASN A 17 -10.57 -9.00 9.08
CA ASN A 17 -11.80 -9.56 9.65
C ASN A 17 -12.83 -9.94 8.57
N ASN A 18 -12.78 -9.27 7.41
CA ASN A 18 -13.64 -9.56 6.27
C ASN A 18 -13.04 -10.61 5.31
N ASN A 19 -11.98 -11.32 5.71
CA ASN A 19 -11.29 -12.35 4.91
C ASN A 19 -10.80 -11.86 3.55
N VAL A 20 -10.52 -10.57 3.40
CA VAL A 20 -9.95 -10.02 2.17
C VAL A 20 -8.45 -10.30 2.15
N ALA A 21 -7.97 -10.88 1.05
CA ALA A 21 -6.55 -11.20 0.87
C ALA A 21 -5.69 -9.93 0.87
N LEU A 22 -4.70 -9.90 1.76
CA LEU A 22 -3.71 -8.83 1.87
C LEU A 22 -2.32 -9.36 1.54
N THR A 23 -1.47 -8.49 0.99
CA THR A 23 -0.04 -8.72 0.80
C THR A 23 0.77 -7.57 1.39
N ALA A 24 1.97 -7.87 1.84
CA ALA A 24 2.90 -6.93 2.43
C ALA A 24 3.93 -6.45 1.39
N PHE A 25 4.32 -5.17 1.50
CA PHE A 25 5.43 -4.60 0.75
C PHE A 25 6.09 -3.49 1.56
N ASN A 26 7.34 -3.17 1.22
CA ASN A 26 8.08 -2.13 1.93
C ASN A 26 7.86 -0.77 1.26
N CYS A 27 7.70 0.26 2.09
CA CYS A 27 7.68 1.64 1.62
C CYS A 27 8.96 1.94 0.81
N PRO A 28 8.87 2.50 -0.40
CA PRO A 28 10.06 2.77 -1.19
C PRO A 28 10.99 3.80 -0.53
N LYS A 29 10.45 4.70 0.31
CA LYS A 29 11.21 5.73 1.05
C LYS A 29 11.76 5.22 2.39
N CYS A 30 10.89 4.90 3.36
CA CYS A 30 11.32 4.59 4.73
C CYS A 30 11.48 3.10 5.03
N LYS A 31 11.24 2.22 4.05
CA LYS A 31 11.36 0.75 4.15
C LYS A 31 10.41 0.04 5.13
N GLU A 32 9.66 0.78 5.94
CA GLU A 32 8.59 0.22 6.77
C GLU A 32 7.58 -0.59 5.95
N GLN A 33 7.07 -1.67 6.56
CA GLN A 33 6.13 -2.57 5.92
C GLN A 33 4.73 -1.96 5.86
N ILE A 34 4.06 -2.14 4.72
CA ILE A 34 2.70 -1.68 4.44
C ILE A 34 1.92 -2.85 3.83
N MET A 35 0.65 -2.97 4.19
CA MET A 35 -0.29 -3.93 3.65
C MET A 35 -1.13 -3.30 2.54
N THR A 36 -1.43 -4.09 1.53
CA THR A 36 -2.37 -3.74 0.46
C THR A 36 -3.22 -4.94 0.10
N GLN A 37 -4.42 -4.72 -0.42
CA GLN A 37 -5.23 -5.78 -1.01
C GLN A 37 -4.50 -6.41 -2.20
N CYS A 38 -4.60 -7.73 -2.30
CA CYS A 38 -4.23 -8.47 -3.51
C CYS A 38 -5.20 -8.12 -4.64
N SER A 39 -4.72 -8.08 -5.88
CA SER A 39 -5.60 -8.09 -7.04
C SER A 39 -5.98 -9.53 -7.41
N PRO A 40 -7.04 -9.75 -8.19
CA PRO A 40 -7.25 -11.02 -8.89
C PRO A 40 -6.01 -11.38 -9.75
N GLU A 41 -5.71 -12.68 -9.90
CA GLU A 41 -4.50 -13.16 -10.61
C GLU A 41 -4.39 -12.66 -12.06
N ASN A 42 -5.53 -12.42 -12.71
CA ASN A 42 -5.62 -11.99 -14.10
C ASN A 42 -5.65 -10.46 -14.26
N GLU A 43 -5.53 -9.70 -13.16
CA GLU A 43 -5.64 -8.25 -13.13
C GLU A 43 -4.39 -7.60 -12.55
N VAL A 44 -4.11 -6.38 -13.01
CA VAL A 44 -3.12 -5.49 -12.43
C VAL A 44 -3.85 -4.26 -11.91
N TRP A 45 -3.77 -4.02 -10.60
CA TRP A 45 -4.33 -2.82 -9.99
C TRP A 45 -3.22 -1.83 -9.70
N ASP A 46 -3.33 -0.63 -10.24
CA ASP A 46 -2.42 0.46 -9.95
C ASP A 46 -3.10 1.59 -9.16
N SER A 47 -2.33 2.24 -8.30
CA SER A 47 -2.82 3.35 -7.48
C SER A 47 -1.68 4.20 -6.93
N PHE A 48 -1.99 5.48 -6.70
CA PHE A 48 -1.19 6.34 -5.84
C PHE A 48 -1.60 6.14 -4.38
N ALA A 49 -0.61 6.01 -3.50
CA ALA A 49 -0.82 5.86 -2.06
C ALA A 49 0.21 6.67 -1.26
N CYS A 50 -0.12 6.96 -0.01
CA CYS A 50 0.83 7.51 0.96
C CYS A 50 1.29 6.42 1.92
N CYS A 51 2.55 6.51 2.36
CA CYS A 51 3.06 5.71 3.47
C CYS A 51 2.43 6.18 4.77
N PRO A 52 1.77 5.31 5.55
CA PRO A 52 1.17 5.69 6.83
C PRO A 52 2.21 6.10 7.90
N TRP A 53 3.48 5.73 7.67
CA TRP A 53 4.58 5.92 8.63
C TRP A 53 5.40 7.19 8.34
N CYS A 54 5.73 7.46 7.07
CA CYS A 54 6.59 8.58 6.69
C CYS A 54 5.93 9.61 5.76
N SER A 55 4.63 9.45 5.48
CA SER A 55 3.82 10.32 4.63
C SER A 55 4.29 10.44 3.17
N ALA A 56 5.27 9.65 2.74
CA ALA A 56 5.75 9.65 1.37
C ALA A 56 4.66 9.19 0.40
N VAL A 57 4.49 9.92 -0.71
CA VAL A 57 3.64 9.50 -1.81
C VAL A 57 4.43 8.53 -2.70
N PHE A 58 3.79 7.43 -3.08
CA PHE A 58 4.35 6.45 -3.99
C PHE A 58 3.28 5.93 -4.93
N PHE A 59 3.70 5.49 -6.10
CA PHE A 59 2.89 4.72 -7.02
C PHE A 59 3.12 3.23 -6.74
N LYS A 60 2.05 2.43 -6.75
CA LYS A 60 2.13 0.97 -6.62
C LYS A 60 1.32 0.27 -7.70
N GLN A 61 1.79 -0.93 -8.06
CA GLN A 61 1.08 -1.90 -8.89
C GLN A 61 0.99 -3.22 -8.14
N VAL A 62 -0.18 -3.84 -8.14
CA VAL A 62 -0.47 -5.12 -7.51
C VAL A 62 -0.90 -6.12 -8.57
N LYS A 63 -0.29 -7.31 -8.59
CA LYS A 63 -0.68 -8.46 -9.41
C LYS A 63 -0.70 -9.72 -8.54
N GLY A 64 -1.88 -10.23 -8.22
CA GLY A 64 -2.03 -11.26 -7.19
C GLY A 64 -1.47 -10.76 -5.86
N ALA A 65 -0.56 -11.53 -5.26
CA ALA A 65 0.17 -11.14 -4.05
C ALA A 65 1.46 -10.32 -4.29
N LYS A 66 1.83 -10.03 -5.54
CA LYS A 66 3.08 -9.32 -5.86
C LYS A 66 2.84 -7.82 -5.97
N VAL A 67 3.69 -7.05 -5.28
CA VAL A 67 3.63 -5.58 -5.29
C VAL A 67 4.91 -5.00 -5.86
N LYS A 68 4.78 -4.08 -6.81
CA LYS A 68 5.85 -3.17 -7.23
C LYS A 68 5.50 -1.76 -6.75
N SER A 69 6.46 -1.04 -6.17
CA SER A 69 6.24 0.33 -5.72
C SER A 69 7.43 1.23 -6.03
N SER A 70 7.16 2.49 -6.34
CA SER A 70 8.18 3.50 -6.64
C SER A 70 7.80 4.81 -5.95
N ALA A 71 8.76 5.44 -5.28
CA ALA A 71 8.55 6.76 -4.70
C ALA A 71 8.26 7.78 -5.81
N VAL A 72 7.26 8.64 -5.61
CA VAL A 72 7.03 9.78 -6.51
C VAL A 72 8.01 10.86 -6.08
N ILE A 73 9.07 11.05 -6.86
CA ILE A 73 10.00 12.16 -6.65
C ILE A 73 9.29 13.41 -7.17
N GLN A 74 8.87 14.29 -6.28
CA GLN A 74 8.55 15.66 -6.66
C GLN A 74 9.88 16.39 -6.78
N ASN A 75 10.40 16.52 -8.00
CA ASN A 75 11.44 17.50 -8.26
C ASN A 75 10.83 18.87 -7.90
N GLN A 76 11.33 19.46 -6.82
CA GLN A 76 11.05 20.86 -6.47
C GLN A 76 11.78 21.77 -7.46
#